data_AF-A0A1K1NU83-F1
#
_entry.id   AF-A0A1K1NU83-F1
#
_cell.length_a   1.000
_cell.length_b   1.000
_cell.length_c   1.000
_cell.angle_alpha   90.00
_cell.angle_beta   90.00
_cell.angle_gamma   90.00
#
_symmetry.space_group_name_H-M   'P 1'
#
loop_
_entity.id
_entity.type
_entity.pdbx_description
1 polymer ?
#
loop_
_entity_poly.entity_id
_entity_poly.type
_entity_poly.pdbx_seq_one_letter_code
_entity_poly.pdbx_strand_id
1 'polypeptide(L)'
;MEAGGESEALPGRGRGLETSFASLCQFIWVQGEPLPLIYEIGHEIYTQQGIDLPVLKRLEVAGLIALEPAGYLKGRFGRHARLFYHDKLTKLRFPQAENNRLELGHVLLTDTGKIHALDMLDATKPNQAFYEYVIDRWFRQGMIPSSVLKRR
;
A
#
# COMPACT_ATOMS: atom_id res chain seq x y z
N MET A 1 48.29 24.76 -6.53
CA MET A 1 47.11 25.52 -6.98
C MET A 1 46.16 24.49 -7.53
N GLU A 2 45.30 23.97 -6.66
CA GLU A 2 44.42 22.84 -6.95
C GLU A 2 43.26 23.33 -7.81
N ALA A 3 43.09 22.73 -8.98
CA ALA A 3 41.90 22.91 -9.79
C ALA A 3 40.77 22.14 -9.12
N GLY A 4 39.77 22.88 -8.64
CA GLY A 4 38.56 22.34 -8.03
C GLY A 4 37.88 21.35 -8.96
N GLY A 5 37.72 20.12 -8.48
CA GLY A 5 36.79 19.17 -9.06
C GLY A 5 35.37 19.61 -8.71
N GLU A 6 34.72 20.29 -9.64
CA GLU A 6 33.27 20.42 -9.64
C GLU A 6 32.67 19.02 -9.78
N SER A 7 32.15 18.49 -8.68
CA SER A 7 31.34 17.28 -8.67
C SER A 7 29.99 17.63 -9.29
N GLU A 8 29.91 17.43 -10.60
CA GLU A 8 28.67 17.49 -11.37
C GLU A 8 27.72 16.41 -10.83
N ALA A 9 26.66 16.84 -10.13
CA ALA A 9 25.62 15.97 -9.64
C ALA A 9 24.83 15.39 -10.82
N LEU A 10 25.10 14.12 -11.15
CA LEU A 10 24.39 13.36 -12.18
C LEU A 10 22.88 13.31 -11.89
N PRO A 11 22.01 13.64 -12.86
CA PRO A 11 20.57 13.55 -12.68
C PRO A 11 20.11 12.08 -12.72
N GLY A 12 19.40 11.67 -11.68
CA GLY A 12 18.42 10.58 -11.75
C GLY A 12 18.97 9.16 -11.90
N ARG A 13 19.75 8.65 -10.94
CA ARG A 13 19.68 7.20 -10.66
C ARG A 13 18.29 6.92 -10.09
N GLY A 14 17.36 6.52 -10.95
CA GLY A 14 16.06 6.01 -10.52
C GLY A 14 16.29 4.94 -9.43
N ARG A 15 15.51 5.03 -8.34
CA ARG A 15 15.52 4.05 -7.26
C ARG A 15 15.39 2.63 -7.85
N GLY A 16 16.21 1.69 -7.39
CA GLY A 16 16.18 0.30 -7.87
C GLY A 16 14.78 -0.33 -7.74
N LEU A 17 14.48 -1.31 -8.59
CA LEU A 17 13.17 -1.97 -8.63
C LEU A 17 12.81 -2.59 -7.27
N GLU A 18 13.76 -3.32 -6.68
CA GLU A 18 13.60 -3.96 -5.37
C GLU A 18 13.36 -2.94 -4.25
N THR A 19 14.14 -1.86 -4.18
CA THR A 19 13.92 -0.79 -3.20
C THR A 19 12.58 -0.08 -3.40
N SER A 20 12.13 0.06 -4.65
CA SER A 20 10.81 0.63 -4.96
C SER A 20 9.68 -0.29 -4.51
N PHE A 21 9.82 -1.60 -4.73
CA PHE A 21 8.84 -2.59 -4.27
C PHE A 21 8.81 -2.70 -2.74
N ALA A 22 9.96 -2.66 -2.07
CA ALA A 22 10.02 -2.58 -0.61
C ALA A 22 9.32 -1.32 -0.06
N SER A 23 9.41 -0.21 -0.79
CA SER A 23 8.68 1.02 -0.44
C SER A 23 7.17 0.86 -0.62
N LEU A 24 6.74 0.16 -1.68
CA LEU A 24 5.34 -0.19 -1.91
C LEU A 24 4.76 -1.03 -0.78
N CYS A 25 5.57 -1.92 -0.18
CA CYS A 25 5.12 -2.83 0.88
C CYS A 25 4.62 -2.10 2.14
N GLN A 26 5.04 -0.86 2.37
CA GLN A 26 4.53 -0.03 3.47
C GLN A 26 3.02 0.26 3.35
N PHE A 27 2.47 0.13 2.14
CA PHE A 27 1.08 0.44 1.81
C PHE A 27 0.18 -0.80 1.73
N ILE A 28 0.68 -1.95 2.18
CA ILE A 28 -0.02 -3.22 2.10
C ILE A 28 -0.75 -3.51 3.40
N TRP A 29 -2.03 -3.86 3.26
CA TRP A 29 -2.83 -4.51 4.28
C TRP A 29 -2.99 -5.99 3.95
N VAL A 30 -3.26 -6.84 4.94
CA VAL A 30 -3.44 -8.28 4.74
C VAL A 30 -4.85 -8.69 5.14
N GLN A 31 -5.52 -9.41 4.24
CA GLN A 31 -6.82 -10.04 4.49
C GLN A 31 -6.86 -11.38 3.74
N GLY A 32 -6.17 -12.38 4.30
CA GLY A 32 -5.87 -13.65 3.63
C GLY A 32 -4.73 -13.50 2.60
N GLU A 33 -4.82 -12.49 1.75
CA GLU A 33 -3.81 -12.10 0.77
C GLU A 33 -3.31 -10.67 1.05
N PRO A 34 -2.09 -10.31 0.59
CA PRO A 34 -1.60 -8.93 0.63
C PRO A 34 -2.37 -8.05 -0.36
N LEU A 35 -2.82 -6.89 0.13
CA LEU A 35 -3.67 -5.92 -0.54
C LEU A 35 -3.01 -4.53 -0.44
N PRO A 36 -2.32 -4.06 -1.49
CA PRO A 36 -1.87 -2.67 -1.53
C PRO A 36 -3.09 -1.74 -1.60
N LEU A 37 -3.15 -0.75 -0.72
CA LEU A 37 -4.20 0.28 -0.74
C LEU A 37 -3.63 1.59 -1.29
N ILE A 38 -3.65 1.74 -2.61
CA ILE A 38 -3.17 2.94 -3.31
C ILE A 38 -4.35 3.64 -3.97
N TYR A 39 -5.01 4.52 -3.21
CA TYR A 39 -6.24 5.17 -3.64
C TYR A 39 -6.00 6.27 -4.67
N GLU A 40 -5.00 7.12 -4.45
CA GLU A 40 -4.72 8.29 -5.28
C GLU A 40 -3.21 8.34 -5.53
N ILE A 41 -2.76 7.92 -6.70
CA ILE A 41 -1.33 7.73 -7.02
C ILE A 41 -0.49 9.01 -6.79
N GLY A 42 -1.09 10.20 -6.97
CA GLY A 42 -0.43 11.49 -6.75
C GLY A 42 -0.43 11.99 -5.31
N HIS A 43 -1.10 11.31 -4.37
CA HIS A 43 -1.21 11.76 -3.00
C HIS A 43 0.14 11.70 -2.27
N GLU A 44 0.42 12.71 -1.46
CA GLU A 44 1.72 12.89 -0.78
C GLU A 44 2.12 11.70 0.11
N ILE A 45 1.13 10.99 0.67
CA ILE A 45 1.35 9.79 1.47
C ILE A 45 2.16 8.70 0.73
N TYR A 46 2.01 8.64 -0.60
CA TYR A 46 2.72 7.68 -1.46
C TYR A 46 3.97 8.32 -2.07
N THR A 47 3.84 9.54 -2.62
CA THR A 47 4.92 10.17 -3.38
C THR A 47 6.10 10.58 -2.48
N GLN A 48 5.87 10.96 -1.22
CA GLN A 48 6.95 11.21 -0.25
C GLN A 48 7.78 9.96 0.05
N GLN A 49 7.21 8.77 -0.12
CA GLN A 49 7.93 7.49 0.01
C GLN A 49 8.56 7.03 -1.32
N GLY A 50 8.42 7.83 -2.39
CA GLY A 50 8.92 7.52 -3.73
C GLY A 50 8.04 6.55 -4.51
N ILE A 51 6.75 6.43 -4.16
CA ILE A 51 5.76 5.71 -4.95
C ILE A 51 4.94 6.72 -5.75
N ASP A 52 5.25 6.83 -7.03
CA ASP A 52 4.57 7.66 -8.02
C ASP A 52 4.19 6.83 -9.26
N LEU A 53 3.49 7.45 -10.22
CA LEU A 53 3.05 6.74 -11.43
C LEU A 53 4.23 6.15 -12.25
N PRO A 54 5.35 6.88 -12.49
CA PRO A 54 6.53 6.29 -13.14
C PRO A 54 7.08 5.05 -12.43
N VAL A 55 7.15 5.05 -11.09
CA VAL A 55 7.61 3.89 -10.31
C VAL A 55 6.64 2.73 -10.44
N LEU A 56 5.34 2.98 -10.31
CA LEU A 56 4.31 1.95 -10.46
C LEU A 56 4.34 1.31 -11.84
N LYS A 57 4.51 2.10 -12.92
CA LYS A 57 4.69 1.55 -14.28
C LYS A 57 5.89 0.63 -14.41
N ARG A 58 7.02 0.93 -13.74
CA ARG A 58 8.19 0.05 -13.74
C ARG A 58 7.90 -1.27 -13.01
N LEU A 59 7.20 -1.22 -11.88
CA LEU A 59 6.77 -2.41 -11.14
C LEU A 59 5.77 -3.26 -11.93
N GLU A 60 4.90 -2.62 -12.71
CA GLU A 60 3.95 -3.28 -13.61
C GLU A 60 4.67 -3.99 -14.75
N VAL A 61 5.62 -3.32 -15.42
CA VAL A 61 6.45 -3.93 -16.47
C VAL A 61 7.27 -5.11 -15.94
N ALA A 62 7.70 -5.05 -14.68
CA ALA A 62 8.37 -6.17 -14.00
C ALA A 62 7.42 -7.32 -13.61
N GLY A 63 6.12 -7.18 -13.84
CA GLY A 63 5.12 -8.20 -13.53
C GLY A 63 4.85 -8.37 -12.03
N LEU A 64 5.19 -7.39 -11.19
CA LEU A 64 4.94 -7.44 -9.74
C LEU A 64 3.56 -6.89 -9.37
N ILE A 65 3.06 -5.94 -10.15
CA ILE A 65 1.75 -5.31 -9.94
C ILE A 65 0.96 -5.24 -11.25
N ALA A 66 -0.33 -4.99 -11.13
CA ALA A 66 -1.20 -4.55 -12.21
C ALA A 66 -1.82 -3.20 -11.82
N LEU A 67 -1.83 -2.25 -12.77
CA LEU A 67 -2.53 -0.98 -12.61
C LEU A 67 -3.91 -1.03 -13.26
N GLU A 68 -4.93 -0.59 -12.54
CA GLU A 68 -6.28 -0.42 -13.07
C GLU A 68 -6.72 1.04 -12.91
N PRO A 69 -6.82 1.81 -14.02
CA PRO A 69 -7.29 3.19 -13.98
C PRO A 69 -8.66 3.35 -13.33
N ALA A 70 -9.57 2.38 -13.49
CA ALA A 70 -10.89 2.41 -12.86
C ALA A 70 -10.85 2.13 -11.35
N GLY A 71 -9.73 1.61 -10.83
CA GLY A 71 -9.59 1.14 -9.47
C GLY A 71 -10.18 -0.26 -9.25
N TYR A 72 -9.73 -0.90 -8.19
CA TYR A 72 -10.13 -2.24 -7.79
C TYR A 72 -11.10 -2.19 -6.60
N LEU A 73 -12.18 -2.96 -6.72
CA LEU A 73 -13.17 -3.15 -5.68
C LEU A 73 -13.16 -4.61 -5.23
N LYS A 74 -12.87 -4.85 -3.96
CA LYS A 74 -13.07 -6.16 -3.34
C LYS A 74 -14.48 -6.22 -2.78
N GLY A 75 -15.29 -7.15 -3.27
CA GLY A 75 -16.69 -7.28 -2.89
C GLY A 75 -16.98 -8.40 -1.90
N ARG A 76 -18.29 -8.65 -1.69
CA ARG A 76 -18.84 -9.77 -0.92
C ARG A 76 -18.43 -9.78 0.56
N PHE A 77 -18.17 -8.61 1.12
CA PHE A 77 -17.95 -8.49 2.54
C PHE A 77 -19.29 -8.58 3.30
N GLY A 78 -19.30 -9.41 4.34
CA GLY A 78 -20.34 -9.36 5.37
C GLY A 78 -20.26 -8.07 6.19
N ARG A 79 -21.00 -8.03 7.30
CA ARG A 79 -20.99 -6.88 8.22
C ARG A 79 -19.61 -6.60 8.86
N HIS A 80 -18.75 -7.61 8.98
CA HIS A 80 -17.46 -7.48 9.64
C HIS A 80 -16.34 -8.08 8.79
N ALA A 81 -15.20 -7.39 8.76
CA ALA A 81 -13.95 -7.92 8.26
C ALA A 81 -12.82 -7.73 9.28
N ARG A 82 -11.80 -8.57 9.15
CA ARG A 82 -10.54 -8.45 9.89
C ARG A 82 -9.45 -8.19 8.87
N LEU A 83 -8.77 -7.07 9.01
CA LEU A 83 -7.62 -6.72 8.19
C LEU A 83 -6.42 -6.48 9.11
N PHE A 84 -5.25 -6.88 8.67
CA PHE A 84 -4.00 -6.72 9.39
C PHE A 84 -3.16 -5.66 8.68
N TYR A 85 -2.62 -4.74 9.45
CA TYR A 85 -1.57 -3.83 8.99
C TYR A 85 -0.33 -4.15 9.79
N HIS A 86 0.62 -4.88 9.18
CA HIS A 86 1.67 -5.59 9.91
C HIS A 86 1.07 -6.39 11.09
N ASP A 87 1.55 -6.20 12.31
CA ASP A 87 1.07 -6.86 13.52
C ASP A 87 -0.26 -6.32 14.07
N LYS A 88 -0.83 -5.28 13.46
CA LYS A 88 -2.01 -4.58 13.97
C LYS A 88 -3.29 -5.13 13.35
N LEU A 89 -4.04 -5.92 14.14
CA LEU A 89 -5.39 -6.34 13.78
C LEU A 89 -6.38 -5.16 13.89
N THR A 90 -7.02 -4.84 12.78
CA THR A 90 -8.14 -3.89 12.71
C THR A 90 -9.40 -4.64 12.31
N LYS A 91 -10.41 -4.62 13.18
CA LYS A 91 -11.74 -5.12 12.86
C LYS A 91 -12.54 -3.99 12.23
N LEU A 92 -12.92 -4.16 10.98
CA LEU A 92 -13.70 -3.20 10.21
C LEU A 92 -15.17 -3.63 10.24
N ARG A 93 -16.06 -2.75 10.70
CA ARG A 93 -17.51 -2.95 10.60
C ARG A 93 -18.05 -2.14 9.44
N PHE A 94 -18.68 -2.81 8.48
CA PHE A 94 -19.33 -2.18 7.35
C PHE A 94 -20.73 -1.68 7.70
N PRO A 95 -21.27 -0.72 6.92
CA PRO A 95 -22.61 -0.17 7.15
C PRO A 95 -23.73 -1.17 6.86
N GLN A 96 -23.62 -1.98 5.81
CA GLN A 96 -24.65 -2.96 5.43
C GLN A 96 -24.41 -4.32 6.09
N ALA A 97 -25.46 -5.14 6.16
CA ALA A 97 -25.36 -6.49 6.73
C ALA A 97 -24.50 -7.44 5.87
N GLU A 98 -24.55 -7.27 4.55
CA GLU A 98 -23.91 -8.12 3.56
C GLU A 98 -23.67 -7.37 2.25
N ASN A 99 -22.98 -8.00 1.30
CA ASN A 99 -22.67 -7.45 -0.02
C ASN A 99 -21.93 -6.12 0.00
N ASN A 100 -21.19 -5.85 1.08
CA ASN A 100 -20.33 -4.68 1.19
C ASN A 100 -19.14 -4.79 0.23
N ARG A 101 -18.58 -3.63 -0.11
CA ARG A 101 -17.42 -3.50 -0.98
C ARG A 101 -16.35 -2.67 -0.27
N LEU A 102 -15.10 -3.00 -0.55
CA LEU A 102 -13.93 -2.27 -0.12
C LEU A 102 -13.15 -1.83 -1.35
N GLU A 103 -12.91 -0.54 -1.45
CA GLU A 103 -12.03 0.01 -2.47
C GLU A 103 -10.57 -0.26 -2.08
N LEU A 104 -9.80 -0.79 -3.03
CA LEU A 104 -8.37 -1.05 -2.88
C LEU A 104 -7.52 0.00 -3.62
N GLY A 105 -8.15 0.83 -4.44
CA GLY A 105 -7.48 1.83 -5.27
C GLY A 105 -6.94 1.22 -6.56
N HIS A 106 -5.86 1.76 -7.10
CA HIS A 106 -5.44 1.53 -8.50
C HIS A 106 -4.42 0.42 -8.69
N VAL A 107 -3.99 -0.24 -7.61
CA VAL A 107 -2.90 -1.22 -7.65
C VAL A 107 -3.38 -2.57 -7.12
N LEU A 108 -3.07 -3.64 -7.84
CA LEU A 108 -3.11 -5.01 -7.34
C LEU A 108 -1.76 -5.67 -7.48
N LEU A 109 -1.46 -6.61 -6.60
CA LEU A 109 -0.30 -7.49 -6.75
C LEU A 109 -0.66 -8.63 -7.72
N THR A 110 0.27 -8.95 -8.62
CA THR A 110 0.26 -10.21 -9.37
C THR A 110 0.58 -11.38 -8.43
N ASP A 111 0.44 -12.63 -8.89
CA ASP A 111 0.81 -13.78 -8.06
C ASP A 111 2.29 -13.73 -7.64
N THR A 112 3.18 -13.33 -8.55
CA THR A 112 4.60 -13.09 -8.24
C THR A 112 4.76 -11.96 -7.22
N GLY A 113 4.05 -10.84 -7.39
CA GLY A 113 4.07 -9.72 -6.43
C GLY A 113 3.57 -10.10 -5.05
N LYS A 114 2.54 -10.96 -4.94
CA LYS A 114 2.03 -11.44 -3.65
C LYS A 114 3.09 -12.24 -2.90
N ILE A 115 3.80 -13.13 -3.57
CA ILE A 115 4.89 -13.93 -2.98
C ILE A 115 5.97 -12.99 -2.43
N HIS A 116 6.48 -12.07 -3.25
CA HIS A 116 7.50 -11.12 -2.82
C HIS A 116 7.03 -10.20 -1.68
N ALA A 117 5.77 -9.76 -1.71
CA ALA A 117 5.22 -8.93 -0.65
C ALA A 117 5.21 -9.67 0.69
N LEU A 118 4.79 -10.94 0.71
CA LEU A 118 4.78 -11.75 1.93
C LEU A 118 6.20 -11.91 2.51
N ASP A 119 7.21 -12.13 1.66
CA ASP A 119 8.60 -12.24 2.09
C ASP A 119 9.16 -10.92 2.66
N MET A 120 8.64 -9.77 2.22
CA MET A 120 9.14 -8.45 2.60
C MET A 120 8.36 -7.78 3.74
N LEU A 121 7.12 -8.20 4.01
CA LEU A 121 6.24 -7.54 4.99
C LEU A 121 6.82 -7.52 6.41
N ASP A 122 7.51 -8.59 6.82
CA ASP A 122 8.15 -8.70 8.14
C ASP A 122 9.34 -7.74 8.29
N ALA A 123 10.06 -7.47 7.20
CA ALA A 123 11.19 -6.55 7.17
C ALA A 123 10.77 -5.09 6.93
N THR A 124 9.52 -4.88 6.49
CA THR A 124 9.00 -3.55 6.15
C THR A 124 8.62 -2.79 7.41
N LYS A 125 9.10 -1.55 7.54
CA LYS A 125 8.74 -0.69 8.67
C LYS A 125 7.30 -0.21 8.54
N PRO A 126 6.47 -0.30 9.61
CA PRO A 126 5.13 0.26 9.59
C PRO A 126 5.13 1.77 9.35
N ASN A 127 4.23 2.23 8.49
CA ASN A 127 4.01 3.64 8.22
C ASN A 127 2.75 4.11 8.96
N GLN A 128 2.95 4.77 10.10
CA GLN A 128 1.86 5.21 10.96
C GLN A 128 0.95 6.25 10.28
N ALA A 129 1.53 7.18 9.52
CA ALA A 129 0.75 8.18 8.77
C ALA A 129 -0.16 7.51 7.74
N PHE A 130 0.33 6.46 7.07
CA PHE A 130 -0.48 5.70 6.12
C PHE A 130 -1.60 4.92 6.82
N TYR A 131 -1.30 4.30 7.96
CA TYR A 131 -2.33 3.63 8.77
C TYR A 131 -3.47 4.60 9.11
N GLU A 132 -3.15 5.79 9.62
CA GLU A 132 -4.14 6.82 9.97
C GLU A 132 -4.92 7.31 8.76
N TYR A 133 -4.24 7.53 7.63
CA TYR A 133 -4.86 7.89 6.36
C TYR A 133 -5.92 6.87 5.91
N VAL A 134 -5.62 5.57 5.99
CA VAL A 134 -6.57 4.50 5.63
C VAL A 134 -7.75 4.46 6.60
N ILE A 135 -7.49 4.61 7.91
CA ILE A 135 -8.53 4.61 8.94
C ILE A 135 -9.50 5.78 8.76
N ASP A 136 -8.99 7.00 8.53
CA ASP A 136 -9.81 8.18 8.27
C ASP A 136 -10.66 7.99 7.00
N ARG A 137 -10.05 7.48 5.92
CA ARG A 137 -10.79 7.19 4.68
C ARG A 137 -11.92 6.19 4.90
N TRP A 138 -11.66 5.08 5.60
CA TRP A 138 -12.70 4.10 5.89
C TRP A 138 -13.83 4.69 6.76
N PHE A 139 -13.47 5.53 7.73
CA PHE A 139 -14.44 6.21 8.57
C PHE A 139 -15.35 7.14 7.75
N ARG A 140 -14.79 7.93 6.82
CA ARG A 140 -15.57 8.79 5.91
C ARG A 140 -16.50 8.02 4.99
N GLN A 141 -16.16 6.77 4.66
CA GLN A 141 -17.01 5.85 3.89
C GLN A 141 -18.08 5.16 4.75
N GLY A 142 -18.24 5.54 6.02
CA GLY A 142 -19.25 5.01 6.93
C GLY A 142 -18.89 3.66 7.55
N MET A 143 -17.64 3.22 7.40
CA MET A 143 -17.13 2.02 8.06
C MET A 143 -16.61 2.38 9.45
N ILE A 144 -16.76 1.47 10.41
CA ILE A 144 -16.26 1.69 11.77
C ILE A 144 -15.05 0.79 12.00
N PRO A 145 -13.82 1.34 11.95
CA PRO A 145 -12.64 0.60 12.35
C PRO A 145 -12.61 0.49 13.88
N SER A 146 -12.31 -0.71 14.36
CA SER A 146 -12.10 -1.01 15.77
C SER A 146 -10.77 -1.73 15.91
N SER A 147 -9.82 -1.08 16.59
CA SER A 147 -8.57 -1.73 16.98
C SER A 147 -8.89 -2.72 18.09
N VAL A 148 -8.49 -3.97 17.92
CA VAL A 148 -8.47 -4.92 19.02
C VAL A 148 -7.08 -4.79 19.65
N LEU A 149 -6.99 -4.04 20.75
CA LEU A 149 -5.77 -4.03 21.56
C LEU A 149 -5.49 -5.48 22.00
N LYS A 150 -4.32 -6.00 21.63
CA LYS A 150 -3.80 -7.26 22.19
C LYS A 150 -3.65 -7.00 23.69
N ARG A 151 -4.56 -7.51 24.53
CA ARG A 151 -4.28 -7.63 25.97
C ARG A 151 -3.05 -8.55 26.07
N ARG A 152 -1.93 -7.96 26.48
CA ARG A 152 -0.76 -8.72 26.93
C ARG A 152 -1.10 -9.42 28.24
#